data_AF-A0A8T4XV11-F1
#
_entry.id   AF-A0A8T4XV11-F1
#
_cell.length_a   1.000
_cell.length_b   1.000
_cell.length_c   1.000
_cell.angle_alpha   90.00
_cell.angle_beta   90.00
_cell.angle_gamma   90.00
#
_symmetry.space_group_name_H-M   'P 1'
#
loop_
_entity.id
_entity.type
_entity.pdbx_description
1 polymer ?
#
loop_
_entity_poly.entity_id
_entity_poly.type
_entity_poly.pdbx_seq_one_letter_code
_entity_poly.pdbx_strand_id
1 'polypeptide(L)' 'MKQRLKELEKRRDELLKELKELKRRFENKELSHEEYEIKRHGIEREIVEVMDRLVQIQFLLGGGP' A
#
# COMPACT_ATOMS: atom_id res chain seq x y z
N MET A 1 17.06 8.60 -7.38
CA MET A 1 16.80 7.52 -6.39
C MET A 1 16.14 8.02 -5.11
N LYS A 2 16.71 9.00 -4.38
CA LYS A 2 16.11 9.53 -3.14
C LYS A 2 14.67 10.05 -3.29
N GLN A 3 14.34 10.70 -4.41
CA GLN A 3 12.99 11.18 -4.69
C GLN A 3 11.98 10.03 -4.94
N ARG A 4 12.39 9.02 -5.72
CA ARG A 4 11.59 7.82 -5.99
C ARG A 4 11.30 7.01 -4.72
N LEU A 5 12.27 6.95 -3.79
CA LEU A 5 12.07 6.33 -2.47
C LEU A 5 10.97 7.07 -1.68
N LYS A 6 11.06 8.41 -1.59
CA LYS A 6 10.04 9.23 -0.92
C LYS A 6 8.65 9.10 -1.54
N GLU A 7 8.58 9.00 -2.87
CA GLU A 7 7.31 8.79 -3.58
C GLU A 7 6.67 7.44 -3.23
N LEU A 8 7.48 6.38 -3.16
CA LEU A 8 7.00 5.05 -2.76
C LEU A 8 6.59 5.00 -1.28
N GLU A 9 7.35 5.64 -0.39
CA GLU A 9 6.98 5.78 1.03
C GLU A 9 5.65 6.52 1.17
N LYS A 10 5.47 7.62 0.44
CA LYS A 10 4.22 8.37 0.41
C LYS A 10 3.07 7.52 -0.11
N ARG A 11 3.27 6.77 -1.20
CA ARG A 11 2.23 5.90 -1.76
C ARG A 11 1.82 4.79 -0.80
N ARG A 12 2.78 4.16 -0.10
CA ARG A 12 2.50 3.20 0.97
C ARG A 12 1.60 3.82 2.04
N ASP A 13 1.94 5.03 2.50
CA ASP A 13 1.18 5.71 3.54
C ASP A 13 -0.23 6.11 3.08
N GLU A 14 -0.38 6.48 1.81
CA GLU A 14 -1.69 6.71 1.18
C GLU A 14 -2.51 5.43 1.13
N LEU A 15 -1.94 4.31 0.68
CA LEU A 15 -2.62 3.02 0.64
C LEU A 15 -3.04 2.51 2.02
N LEU A 16 -2.22 2.71 3.05
CA LEU A 16 -2.60 2.38 4.43
C LEU A 16 -3.77 3.23 4.94
N LYS A 17 -3.86 4.50 4.53
CA LYS A 17 -5.01 5.36 4.83
C LYS A 17 -6.25 4.91 4.06
N GLU A 18 -6.11 4.57 2.78
CA GLU A 18 -7.19 4.04 1.95
C GLU A 18 -7.74 2.73 2.55
N LEU A 19 -6.88 1.82 3.00
CA LEU A 19 -7.29 0.58 3.66
C LEU A 19 -8.05 0.83 4.96
N LYS A 20 -7.58 1.77 5.78
CA LYS A 20 -8.24 2.16 7.02
C LYS A 20 -9.62 2.79 6.75
N GLU A 21 -9.72 3.65 5.75
CA GLU A 21 -10.98 4.26 5.34
C GLU A 21 -11.95 3.20 4.78
N LEU A 22 -11.46 2.28 3.95
CA LEU A 22 -12.25 1.19 3.41
C LEU A 22 -12.87 0.34 4.53
N LYS A 23 -12.07 0.03 5.57
CA LYS A 23 -12.55 -0.68 6.76
C LYS A 23 -13.63 0.10 7.50
N ARG A 24 -13.43 1.40 7.72
CA ARG A 24 -14.41 2.27 8.37
C ARG A 24 -15.75 2.29 7.61
N ARG A 25 -15.70 2.40 6.28
CA ARG A 25 -16.89 2.38 5.42
C ARG A 25 -17.63 1.05 5.48
N PHE A 26 -16.91 -0.06 5.54
CA PHE A 26 -17.51 -1.39 5.73
C PHE A 26 -18.16 -1.54 7.12
N GLU A 27 -17.50 -1.08 8.19
CA GLU A 27 -18.06 -1.06 9.55
C GLU A 27 -19.34 -0.20 9.64
N ASN A 28 -19.38 0.91 8.89
CA ASN A 28 -20.55 1.77 8.75
C ASN A 28 -21.66 1.17 7.85
N LYS A 29 -21.48 -0.03 7.31
CA LYS A 29 -22.39 -0.69 6.35
C LYS A 29 -22.61 0.09 5.05
N GLU A 30 -21.65 0.93 4.65
CA GLU A 30 -21.67 1.66 3.37
C GLU A 30 -21.23 0.78 2.18
N LEU A 31 -20.70 -0.41 2.46
CA LEU A 31 -20.20 -1.36 1.49
C LEU A 31 -20.73 -2.75 1.82
N SER A 32 -21.05 -3.53 0.79
CA SER A 32 -21.27 -4.96 0.97
C SER A 32 -19.96 -5.67 1.32
N HIS A 33 -20.07 -6.89 1.85
CA HIS A 33 -18.90 -7.72 2.14
C HIS A 33 -18.09 -8.01 0.87
N GLU A 34 -18.75 -8.32 -0.25
CA GLU A 34 -18.08 -8.59 -1.52
C GLU A 34 -17.32 -7.37 -2.05
N GLU A 35 -17.94 -6.18 -2.04
CA GLU A 35 -17.27 -4.94 -2.45
C GLU A 35 -16.08 -4.59 -1.54
N TYR A 36 -16.22 -4.83 -0.25
CA TYR A 36 -15.14 -4.64 0.71
C TYR A 36 -13.97 -5.58 0.41
N GLU A 37 -14.23 -6.87 0.23
CA GLU A 37 -13.17 -7.86 -0.03
C GLU A 37 -12.43 -7.58 -1.34
N ILE A 38 -13.15 -7.27 -2.43
CA ILE A 38 -12.54 -6.94 -3.73
C ILE A 38 -11.62 -5.72 -3.60
N LYS A 39 -12.10 -4.64 -2.96
CA LYS A 39 -11.31 -3.41 -2.78
C LYS A 39 -10.13 -3.63 -1.84
N ARG A 40 -10.33 -4.37 -0.75
CA ARG A 40 -9.31 -4.69 0.25
C ARG A 40 -8.16 -5.44 -0.41
N HIS A 41 -8.47 -6.49 -1.18
CA HIS A 41 -7.46 -7.27 -1.89
C HIS A 41 -6.68 -6.44 -2.91
N GLY A 42 -7.33 -5.49 -3.60
CA GLY A 42 -6.65 -4.56 -4.50
C GLY A 42 -5.62 -3.69 -3.78
N ILE A 43 -6.03 -3.06 -2.68
CA ILE A 43 -5.16 -2.18 -1.88
C ILE A 43 -4.00 -2.97 -1.25
N GLU A 44 -4.28 -4.16 -0.67
CA GLU A 44 -3.26 -5.02 -0.06
C GLU A 44 -2.21 -5.46 -1.09
N ARG A 45 -2.63 -5.82 -2.31
CA ARG A 45 -1.71 -6.17 -3.38
C ARG A 45 -0.79 -4.99 -3.72
N GLU A 46 -1.36 -3.79 -3.86
CA GLU A 46 -0.56 -2.61 -4.18
C GLU A 46 0.43 -2.26 -3.05
N ILE A 47 0.04 -2.43 -1.79
CA ILE A 47 0.94 -2.25 -0.64
C ILE A 47 2.14 -3.19 -0.74
N VAL A 48 1.90 -4.48 -1.01
CA VAL A 48 2.97 -5.48 -1.14
C VAL A 48 3.93 -5.10 -2.27
N GLU A 49 3.42 -4.69 -3.43
CA GLU A 49 4.25 -4.27 -4.56
C GLU A 49 5.07 -3.01 -4.26
N VAL A 50 4.50 -2.03 -3.57
CA VAL A 50 5.22 -0.81 -3.17
C VAL A 50 6.32 -1.16 -2.17
N MET A 51 6.02 -2.02 -1.20
CA MET A 51 7.00 -2.48 -0.20
C MET A 51 8.15 -3.27 -0.83
N ASP A 52 7.86 -4.17 -1.77
CA ASP A 52 8.88 -4.90 -2.53
C ASP A 52 9.81 -3.94 -3.29
N ARG A 53 9.25 -2.96 -4.01
CA ARG A 53 10.04 -1.93 -4.71
C ARG A 53 10.88 -1.07 -3.75
N LEU A 54 10.36 -0.76 -2.56
CA LEU A 54 11.12 -0.06 -1.52
C LEU A 54 12.33 -0.88 -1.07
N VAL A 55 12.13 -2.18 -0.78
CA VAL A 55 13.20 -3.10 -0.38
C VAL A 55 14.27 -3.21 -1.47
N GLN A 56 13.86 -3.38 -2.73
CA GLN A 56 14.78 -3.43 -3.87
C GLN A 56 15.63 -2.16 -3.99
N ILE A 57 15.00 -0.97 -3.87
CA ILE A 57 15.74 0.30 -3.93
C ILE A 57 16.68 0.44 -2.74
N GLN A 58 16.26 0.07 -1.54
CA GLN A 58 17.13 0.10 -0.35
C GLN A 58 18.33 -0.84 -0.50
N PHE A 59 18.12 -2.05 -1.05
CA PHE A 59 19.19 -2.99 -1.34
C PHE A 59 20.21 -2.41 -2.34
N LEU A 60 19.74 -1.80 -3.42
CA LEU A 60 20.61 -1.15 -4.41
C LEU A 60 21.38 0.05 -3.83
N LEU A 61 20.78 0.78 -2.89
CA LEU A 61 21.41 1.94 -2.24
C LEU A 61 22.39 1.56 -1.12
N GLY A 62 22.18 0.42 -0.46
CA GLY A 62 23.01 -0.07 0.64
C GLY A 62 24.29 -0.78 0.20
N GLY A 63 24.50 -0.95 -1.11
CA GLY A 63 25.54 -1.81 -1.65
C GLY A 63 25.19 -3.27 -1.37
N GLY A 64 24.44 -3.90 -2.28
CA GLY A 64 24.42 -5.37 -2.35
C GLY A 64 25.86 -5.90 -2.44
N PRO A 65 26.10 -7.15 -2.00
CA PRO A 65 27.45 -7.70 -1.77
C PRO A 65 28.44 -7.46 -2.91
#